data_AF-A0AAU1AWD6-F1
#
_entry.id   AF-A0AAU1AWD6-F1
#
_cell.length_a   1.000
_cell.length_b   1.000
_cell.length_c   1.000
_cell.angle_alpha   90.00
_cell.angle_beta   90.00
_cell.angle_gamma   90.00
#
_symmetry.space_group_name_H-M   'P 1'
#
loop_
_entity.id
_entity.type
_entity.pdbx_description
1 polymer ?
#
loop_
_entity_poly.entity_id
_entity_poly.type
_entity_poly.pdbx_seq_one_letter_code
_entity_poly.pdbx_strand_id
1 'polypeptide(L)'
;MLSGHGRARRDAQLRLLPADAAAPRPEFYWFDSGNFVYDFESNRDHWEKSSNPTPILVSQERPSLSTFNFNASKWNFRAGRYEGSLTLRRSGGAPLTARFCLLVSAENAKTFEESAERDAFVFRNDVLGTSVATRKPGCYVSVG
;
A
#
# COMPACT_ATOMS: atom_id res chain seq x y z
N MET A 1 -10.20 25.93 -4.46
CA MET A 1 -11.32 25.01 -4.76
C MET A 1 -11.12 24.44 -6.15
N LEU A 2 -10.74 23.16 -6.27
CA LEU A 2 -10.86 22.39 -7.51
C LEU A 2 -11.54 21.08 -7.15
N SER A 3 -12.87 21.10 -7.24
CA SER A 3 -13.69 19.89 -7.19
C SER A 3 -13.58 19.22 -8.56
N GLY A 4 -12.64 18.29 -8.66
CA GLY A 4 -12.61 17.32 -9.74
C GLY A 4 -13.04 15.99 -9.16
N HIS A 5 -14.30 15.60 -9.35
CA HIS A 5 -14.73 14.21 -9.20
C HIS A 5 -14.05 13.37 -10.30
N GLY A 6 -12.74 13.15 -10.17
CA GLY A 6 -12.02 12.19 -10.96
C GLY A 6 -12.55 10.81 -10.63
N ARG A 7 -13.14 10.12 -11.60
CA ARG A 7 -13.38 8.67 -11.47
C ARG A 7 -12.07 8.05 -11.00
N ALA A 8 -12.11 7.33 -9.87
CA ALA A 8 -10.96 6.57 -9.39
C ALA A 8 -10.38 5.79 -10.59
N ARG A 9 -9.15 6.13 -11.00
CA ARG A 9 -8.53 5.47 -12.15
C ARG A 9 -8.34 4.00 -11.78
N ARG A 10 -8.90 3.13 -12.62
CA ARG A 10 -8.92 1.67 -12.41
C ARG A 10 -7.69 0.97 -12.95
N ASP A 11 -6.66 1.73 -13.34
CA ASP A 11 -5.46 1.18 -13.98
C ASP A 11 -4.52 0.52 -12.98
N ALA A 12 -4.54 0.98 -11.72
CA ALA A 12 -3.92 0.30 -10.59
C ALA A 12 -4.99 0.10 -9.51
N GLN A 13 -5.15 -1.14 -9.03
CA GLN A 13 -6.17 -1.51 -8.06
C GLN A 13 -5.55 -2.29 -6.92
N LEU A 14 -5.59 -1.71 -5.73
CA LEU A 14 -5.27 -2.39 -4.49
C LEU A 14 -6.55 -2.97 -3.89
N ARG A 15 -6.49 -4.23 -3.47
CA ARG A 15 -7.52 -4.84 -2.63
C ARG A 15 -6.85 -5.48 -1.44
N LEU A 16 -7.42 -5.26 -0.26
CA LEU A 16 -7.08 -5.97 0.97
C LEU A 16 -8.35 -6.53 1.57
N LEU A 17 -8.37 -7.84 1.78
CA LEU A 17 -9.49 -8.55 2.37
C LEU A 17 -9.05 -9.12 3.71
N PRO A 18 -9.67 -8.72 4.83
CA PRO A 18 -9.44 -9.41 6.10
C PRO A 18 -9.85 -10.89 5.93
N ALA A 19 -9.03 -11.78 6.47
CA ALA A 19 -9.34 -13.22 6.48
C ALA A 19 -10.63 -13.52 7.26
N ASP A 20 -10.95 -12.67 8.25
CA ASP A 20 -12.24 -12.64 8.90
C ASP A 20 -13.27 -11.91 8.01
N ALA A 21 -14.31 -12.64 7.59
CA ALA A 21 -15.35 -12.13 6.70
C ALA A 21 -16.24 -11.05 7.35
N ALA A 22 -16.27 -10.94 8.69
CA ALA A 22 -17.07 -9.96 9.41
C ALA A 22 -16.42 -8.57 9.48
N ALA A 23 -15.12 -8.45 9.18
CA ALA A 23 -14.41 -7.18 9.27
C ALA A 23 -14.73 -6.24 8.09
N PRO A 24 -14.85 -4.91 8.32
CA PRO A 24 -15.06 -3.93 7.28
C PRO A 24 -13.97 -3.98 6.21
N ARG A 25 -14.39 -3.95 4.94
CA ARG A 25 -13.47 -4.00 3.79
C ARG A 25 -13.16 -2.58 3.31
N PRO A 26 -11.88 -2.21 3.17
CA PRO A 26 -11.51 -0.92 2.61
C PRO A 26 -11.84 -0.86 1.12
N GLU A 27 -12.23 0.33 0.67
CA GLU A 27 -12.20 0.68 -0.75
C GLU A 27 -10.99 1.58 -1.01
N PHE A 28 -10.01 1.06 -1.74
CA PHE A 28 -8.83 1.81 -2.11
C PHE A 28 -9.02 2.49 -3.46
N TYR A 29 -8.52 3.72 -3.56
CA TYR A 29 -8.33 4.41 -4.82
C TYR A 29 -6.88 4.85 -4.97
N TRP A 30 -6.36 4.75 -6.19
CA TRP A 30 -5.05 5.29 -6.53
C TRP A 30 -5.10 6.81 -6.48
N PHE A 31 -4.36 7.39 -5.54
CA PHE A 31 -4.38 8.83 -5.26
C PHE A 31 -3.31 9.60 -6.02
N ASP A 32 -2.06 9.14 -5.96
CA ASP A 32 -0.93 9.70 -6.73
C ASP A 32 0.23 8.70 -6.87
N SER A 33 1.28 9.12 -7.59
CA SER A 33 2.57 8.43 -7.63
C SER A 33 3.67 9.40 -7.22
N GLY A 34 4.75 8.86 -6.70
CA GLY A 34 5.79 9.66 -6.08
C GLY A 34 6.94 8.81 -5.56
N ASN A 35 7.75 9.40 -4.70
CA ASN A 35 8.83 8.74 -4.00
C ASN A 35 8.91 9.28 -2.58
N PHE A 36 9.42 8.47 -1.65
CA PHE A 36 9.90 8.97 -0.38
C PHE A 36 11.30 9.55 -0.58
N VAL A 37 11.51 10.76 -0.07
CA VAL A 37 12.80 11.46 -0.07
C VAL A 37 13.20 11.69 1.38
N TYR A 38 14.46 11.44 1.69
CA TYR A 38 14.97 11.64 3.04
C TYR A 38 15.28 13.11 3.29
N ASP A 39 14.66 13.69 4.31
CA ASP A 39 14.98 15.03 4.81
C ASP A 39 15.99 14.94 5.95
N PHE A 40 17.17 15.51 5.71
CA PHE A 40 18.26 15.54 6.69
C PHE A 40 18.00 16.49 7.86
N GLU A 41 17.20 17.54 7.69
CA GLU A 41 16.91 18.50 8.76
C GLU A 41 15.95 17.91 9.79
N SER A 42 14.90 17.22 9.32
CA SER A 42 13.92 16.58 10.19
C SER A 42 14.24 15.12 10.55
N ASN A 43 15.27 14.53 9.93
CA ASN A 43 15.69 13.14 10.09
C ASN A 43 14.53 12.16 9.86
N ARG A 44 13.75 12.40 8.79
CA ARG A 44 12.54 11.65 8.41
C ARG A 44 12.41 11.57 6.90
N ASP A 45 11.72 10.53 6.42
CA ASP A 45 11.28 10.47 5.04
C ASP A 45 10.03 11.34 4.84
N HIS A 46 9.98 12.12 3.76
CA HIS A 46 8.78 12.81 3.31
C HIS A 46 8.33 12.33 1.93
N TRP A 47 7.02 12.33 1.69
CA TRP A 47 6.45 11.95 0.41
C TRP A 47 6.55 13.10 -0.59
N GLU A 48 7.21 12.88 -1.72
CA GLU A 48 7.21 13.78 -2.86
C GLU A 48 6.36 13.21 -3.99
N LYS A 49 5.26 13.90 -4.28
CA LYS A 49 4.40 13.58 -5.41
C LYS A 49 5.13 13.89 -6.72
N SER A 50 5.26 12.88 -7.58
CA SER A 50 5.82 13.03 -8.93
C SER A 50 4.75 13.21 -9.99
N SER A 51 3.57 12.59 -9.82
CA SER A 51 2.50 12.64 -10.81
C SER A 51 1.12 12.36 -10.22
N ASN A 52 0.08 12.81 -10.93
CA ASN A 52 -1.28 12.31 -10.71
C ASN A 52 -1.39 10.85 -11.18
N PRO A 53 -2.46 10.12 -10.80
CA PRO A 53 -2.74 8.79 -11.34
C PRO A 53 -2.82 8.84 -12.86
N THR A 54 -1.80 8.32 -13.55
CA THR A 54 -1.69 8.30 -15.01
C THR A 54 -0.97 7.03 -15.46
N PRO A 55 -1.20 6.53 -16.68
CA PRO A 55 -0.57 5.30 -17.12
C PRO A 55 0.95 5.48 -17.15
N ILE A 56 1.68 4.51 -16.63
CA ILE A 56 3.13 4.54 -16.55
C ILE A 56 3.68 3.69 -17.69
N LEU A 57 4.68 4.21 -18.40
CA LEU A 57 5.43 3.45 -19.39
C LEU A 57 6.58 2.72 -18.70
N VAL A 58 6.56 1.39 -18.78
CA VAL A 58 7.65 0.53 -18.35
C VAL A 58 8.23 -0.12 -19.60
N SER A 59 9.48 0.19 -19.94
CA SER A 59 10.21 -0.46 -21.03
C SER A 59 11.37 -1.28 -20.49
N GLN A 60 11.89 -2.21 -21.29
CA GLN A 60 13.07 -2.98 -20.89
C GLN A 60 14.31 -2.10 -20.75
N GLU A 61 14.45 -1.04 -21.57
CA GLU A 61 15.58 -0.12 -21.48
C GLU A 61 15.49 0.84 -20.28
N ARG A 62 14.28 1.05 -19.76
CA ARG A 62 14.00 1.92 -18.62
C ARG A 62 13.06 1.23 -17.64
N PRO A 63 13.57 0.27 -16.84
CA PRO A 63 12.80 -0.27 -15.73
C PRO A 63 12.45 0.87 -14.77
N SER A 64 11.16 1.15 -14.62
CA SER A 64 10.68 2.15 -13.67
C SER A 64 10.35 1.50 -12.34
N LEU A 65 10.99 1.97 -11.26
CA LEU A 65 10.51 1.77 -9.90
C LEU A 65 9.48 2.86 -9.63
N SER A 66 8.20 2.57 -9.86
CA SER A 66 7.11 3.49 -9.55
C SER A 66 6.48 3.14 -8.20
N THR A 67 6.40 4.12 -7.31
CA THR A 67 5.66 3.98 -6.04
C THR A 67 4.25 4.53 -6.23
N PHE A 68 3.26 3.72 -5.86
CA PHE A 68 1.83 4.06 -5.95
C PHE A 68 1.29 4.35 -4.55
N ASN A 69 0.64 5.50 -4.40
CA ASN A 69 -0.07 5.84 -3.17
C ASN A 69 -1.56 5.50 -3.33
N PHE A 70 -2.06 4.65 -2.44
CA PHE A 70 -3.48 4.30 -2.36
C PHE A 70 -4.06 4.84 -1.08
N ASN A 71 -5.26 5.41 -1.17
CA ASN A 71 -5.98 5.92 -0.01
C ASN A 71 -7.30 5.15 0.17
N ALA A 72 -7.68 4.90 1.42
CA ALA A 72 -8.95 4.33 1.84
C ALA A 72 -9.50 5.14 3.02
N SER A 73 -10.45 6.03 2.73
CA SER A 73 -10.97 6.96 3.74
C SER A 73 -11.70 6.24 4.87
N LYS A 74 -11.46 6.69 6.11
CA LYS A 74 -12.13 6.21 7.33
C LYS A 74 -11.94 4.71 7.59
N TRP A 75 -10.89 4.12 7.02
CA TRP A 75 -10.55 2.74 7.26
C TRP A 75 -9.30 2.64 8.13
N ASN A 76 -9.30 1.68 9.06
CA ASN A 76 -8.15 1.39 9.89
C ASN A 76 -7.92 -0.13 9.94
N PHE A 77 -6.67 -0.52 10.12
CA PHE A 77 -6.26 -1.91 10.25
C PHE A 77 -6.66 -2.44 11.63
N ARG A 78 -7.27 -3.63 11.64
CA ARG A 78 -7.40 -4.47 12.84
C ARG A 78 -6.33 -5.55 12.89
N ALA A 79 -6.07 -6.09 14.06
CA ALA A 79 -5.20 -7.24 14.22
C ALA A 79 -5.70 -8.44 13.41
N GLY A 80 -4.79 -9.11 12.72
CA GLY A 80 -5.10 -10.29 11.91
C GLY A 80 -4.36 -10.34 10.59
N ARG A 81 -4.83 -11.26 9.74
CA ARG A 81 -4.28 -11.52 8.40
C ARG A 81 -5.19 -10.92 7.34
N TYR A 82 -4.58 -10.25 6.38
CA TYR A 82 -5.25 -9.73 5.19
C TYR A 82 -4.68 -10.42 3.96
N GLU A 83 -5.57 -10.87 3.07
CA GLU A 83 -5.20 -11.31 1.73
C GLU A 83 -5.28 -10.12 0.78
N GLY A 84 -4.15 -9.85 0.12
CA GLY A 84 -3.96 -8.69 -0.73
C GLY A 84 -3.80 -9.04 -2.19
N SER A 85 -4.27 -8.14 -3.05
CA SER A 85 -3.95 -8.17 -4.47
C SER A 85 -3.71 -6.78 -5.02
N LEU A 86 -2.62 -6.61 -5.77
CA LEU A 86 -2.36 -5.45 -6.60
C LEU A 86 -2.57 -5.86 -8.06
N THR A 87 -3.56 -5.25 -8.71
CA THR A 87 -3.85 -5.48 -10.12
C THR A 87 -3.49 -4.25 -10.94
N LEU A 88 -2.64 -4.42 -11.95
CA LEU A 88 -2.25 -3.39 -12.90
C LEU A 88 -2.78 -3.71 -14.29
N ARG A 89 -3.50 -2.77 -14.89
CA ARG A 89 -3.97 -2.88 -16.28
C ARG A 89 -2.82 -2.59 -17.24
N ARG A 90 -2.84 -3.28 -18.38
CA ARG A 90 -1.89 -3.09 -19.47
C ARG A 90 -2.63 -2.55 -20.68
N SER A 91 -1.97 -1.70 -21.47
CA SER A 91 -2.48 -1.23 -22.76
C SER A 91 -2.62 -2.36 -23.80
N GLY A 92 -2.00 -3.51 -23.55
CA GLY A 92 -2.20 -4.75 -24.30
C GLY A 92 -2.04 -5.99 -23.42
N GLY A 93 -2.85 -7.01 -23.69
CA GLY A 93 -2.85 -8.29 -22.97
C GLY A 93 -3.64 -8.27 -21.66
N ALA A 94 -3.50 -9.35 -20.89
CA ALA A 94 -4.18 -9.51 -19.60
C ALA A 94 -3.57 -8.62 -18.50
N PRO A 95 -4.36 -8.16 -17.51
CA PRO A 95 -3.84 -7.46 -16.34
C PRO A 95 -2.80 -8.28 -15.58
N LEU A 96 -1.81 -7.59 -15.00
CA LEU A 96 -0.86 -8.21 -14.07
C LEU A 96 -1.49 -8.20 -12.67
N THR A 97 -1.50 -9.34 -12.00
CA THR A 97 -1.99 -9.44 -10.62
C THR A 97 -0.92 -10.03 -9.75
N ALA A 98 -0.43 -9.24 -8.80
CA ALA A 98 0.39 -9.72 -7.70
C ALA A 98 -0.51 -10.02 -6.50
N ARG A 99 -0.34 -11.19 -5.88
CA ARG A 99 -1.00 -11.56 -4.62
C ARG A 99 0.01 -11.55 -3.49
N PHE A 100 -0.43 -11.10 -2.33
CA PHE A 100 0.39 -11.01 -1.14
C PHE A 100 -0.50 -11.15 0.08
N CYS A 101 0.08 -11.22 1.27
CA CYS A 101 -0.67 -11.07 2.49
C CYS A 101 -0.07 -9.99 3.39
N LEU A 102 -0.88 -9.36 4.24
CA LEU A 102 -0.42 -8.49 5.31
C LEU A 102 -0.76 -9.13 6.65
N LEU A 103 0.16 -9.04 7.60
CA LEU A 103 -0.03 -9.49 8.97
C LEU A 103 0.08 -8.29 9.90
N VAL A 104 -0.99 -8.04 10.64
CA VAL A 104 -1.10 -6.97 11.63
C VAL A 104 -1.20 -7.61 13.01
N SER A 105 -0.24 -7.32 13.89
CA SER A 105 -0.30 -7.76 15.29
C SER A 105 -1.31 -6.92 16.08
N ALA A 106 -1.73 -7.40 17.26
CA ALA A 106 -2.59 -6.63 18.15
C ALA A 106 -1.93 -5.32 18.61
N GLU A 107 -0.63 -5.36 18.87
CA GLU A 107 0.17 -4.19 19.22
C GLU A 107 0.18 -3.15 18.09
N ASN A 108 0.52 -3.57 16.87
CA ASN A 108 0.51 -2.68 15.71
C ASN A 108 -0.88 -2.10 15.44
N ALA A 109 -1.95 -2.91 15.54
CA ALA A 109 -3.31 -2.41 15.38
C ALA A 109 -3.64 -1.30 16.37
N LYS A 110 -3.24 -1.44 17.64
CA LYS A 110 -3.40 -0.40 18.65
C LYS A 110 -2.61 0.86 18.30
N THR A 111 -1.36 0.72 17.88
CA THR A 111 -0.54 1.85 17.41
C THR A 111 -1.20 2.58 16.24
N PHE A 112 -1.76 1.85 15.28
CA PHE A 112 -2.44 2.45 14.13
C PHE A 112 -3.72 3.20 14.53
N GLU A 113 -4.46 2.72 15.53
CA GLU A 113 -5.63 3.41 16.09
C GLU A 113 -5.28 4.69 16.84
N GLU A 114 -4.15 4.69 17.56
CA GLU A 114 -3.68 5.84 18.35
C GLU A 114 -2.89 6.87 17.52
N SER A 115 -2.48 6.49 16.30
CA SER A 115 -1.65 7.33 15.43
C SER A 115 -2.39 8.50 14.80
N ALA A 116 -1.65 9.58 14.54
CA ALA A 116 -2.19 10.68 13.75
C ALA A 116 -2.35 10.23 12.29
N GLU A 117 -3.27 10.86 11.55
CA GLU A 117 -3.56 10.55 10.13
C GLU A 117 -2.34 10.60 9.19
N ARG A 118 -1.18 11.09 9.67
CA ARG A 118 0.06 11.26 8.90
C ARG A 118 1.21 10.35 9.35
N ASP A 119 1.01 9.47 10.33
CA ASP A 119 2.05 8.53 10.71
C ASP A 119 2.19 7.44 9.65
N ALA A 120 3.43 7.15 9.26
CA ALA A 120 3.75 6.18 8.22
C ALA A 120 4.14 4.84 8.85
N PHE A 121 3.46 3.78 8.45
CA PHE A 121 3.78 2.41 8.86
C PHE A 121 4.36 1.62 7.70
N VAL A 122 5.54 1.05 7.92
CA VAL A 122 6.27 0.32 6.88
C VAL A 122 5.98 -1.16 7.02
N PHE A 123 5.52 -1.78 5.93
CA PHE A 123 5.29 -3.21 5.86
C PHE A 123 6.37 -3.87 4.99
N ARG A 124 7.06 -4.88 5.52
CA ARG A 124 8.18 -5.55 4.86
C ARG A 124 8.04 -7.07 4.88
N ASN A 125 8.54 -7.74 3.86
CA ASN A 125 8.55 -9.20 3.75
C ASN A 125 9.97 -9.81 3.82
N ASP A 126 11.00 -8.98 4.05
CA ASP A 126 12.41 -9.32 4.04
C ASP A 126 13.09 -9.22 5.44
N VAL A 127 12.37 -8.80 6.48
CA VAL A 127 12.95 -8.59 7.82
C VAL A 127 13.16 -9.91 8.57
N LEU A 128 14.42 -10.25 8.82
CA LEU A 128 14.84 -11.40 9.63
C LEU A 128 14.49 -11.12 11.11
N GLY A 129 13.76 -12.03 11.77
CA GLY A 129 13.50 -11.95 13.22
C GLY A 129 12.05 -11.73 13.65
N THR A 130 11.11 -11.44 12.74
CA THR A 130 9.68 -11.61 13.04
C THR A 130 9.37 -13.10 13.15
N SER A 131 8.68 -13.50 14.23
CA SER A 131 8.60 -14.90 14.68
C SER A 131 8.40 -15.89 13.52
N VAL A 132 9.14 -17.00 13.56
CA VAL A 132 9.17 -18.04 12.51
C VAL A 132 7.77 -18.60 12.19
N ALA A 133 6.81 -18.49 13.12
CA ALA A 133 5.41 -18.88 12.93
C ALA A 133 4.61 -17.96 11.98
N THR A 134 5.08 -16.74 11.75
CA THR A 134 4.40 -15.70 10.93
C THR A 134 4.99 -15.50 9.53
N ARG A 135 6.20 -16.00 9.25
CA ARG A 135 6.82 -15.92 7.92
C ARG A 135 6.20 -16.95 6.98
N LYS A 136 5.12 -16.57 6.31
CA LYS A 136 4.72 -17.24 5.05
C LYS A 136 5.36 -16.49 3.87
N PRO A 137 5.96 -17.19 2.90
CA PRO A 137 6.46 -16.56 1.67
C PRO A 137 5.39 -15.65 1.06
N GLY A 138 5.75 -14.41 0.74
CA GLY A 138 4.82 -13.42 0.15
C GLY A 138 3.95 -12.64 1.15
N CYS A 139 4.19 -12.79 2.45
CA CYS A 139 3.52 -11.99 3.49
C CYS A 139 4.41 -10.86 4.00
N TYR A 140 3.81 -9.68 4.16
CA TYR A 140 4.44 -8.51 4.74
C TYR A 140 3.97 -8.33 6.18
N VAL A 141 4.89 -7.90 7.04
CA VAL A 141 4.66 -7.60 8.45
C VAL A 141 5.00 -6.13 8.68
N SER A 142 4.24 -5.46 9.54
CA SER A 142 4.61 -4.09 9.96
C SER A 142 5.93 -4.14 10.73
N VAL A 143 6.81 -3.19 10.43
CA VAL A 143 8.09 -2.99 11.12
C VAL A 143 8.11 -1.56 11.66
N GLY A 144 8.27 -1.44 12.97
CA GLY A 144 8.15 -0.20 13.72
C GLY A 144 8.16 -0.51 15.20
#